data_AF-A0A077NDN4-F1
#
_entry.id   AF-A0A077NDN4-F1
#
_cell.length_a   1.000
_cell.length_b   1.000
_cell.length_c   1.000
_cell.angle_alpha   90.00
_cell.angle_beta   90.00
_cell.angle_gamma   90.00
#
_symmetry.space_group_name_H-M   'P 1'
#
loop_
_entity.id
_entity.type
_entity.pdbx_description
1 polymer ?
#
loop_
_entity_poly.entity_id
_entity_poly.type
_entity_poly.pdbx_seq_one_letter_code
_entity_poly.pdbx_strand_id
1 'polypeptide(L)'
;MPWQPLKRCSYPNCRERVKSGRCEQHQREARRQQDKQRGTRTQRGYSNRWGRYRLQYLKANPLCVHCLQQDIYASATIVDHIIPIQGEADVLFWPEFNHQSLCQPCHNRKTVQTDPITKAKRKQGIYQEREAEAAKHRGWLVAE
;
A
#
# COMPACT_ATOMS: atom_id res chain seq x y z
N MET A 1 -31.57 26.94 -5.14
CA MET A 1 -30.36 26.67 -4.33
C MET A 1 -29.59 27.98 -4.18
N PRO A 2 -29.17 28.40 -2.98
CA PRO A 2 -28.40 29.63 -2.83
C PRO A 2 -27.04 29.49 -3.52
N TRP A 3 -26.68 30.46 -4.36
CA TRP A 3 -25.41 30.46 -5.09
C TRP A 3 -24.27 30.87 -4.15
N GLN A 4 -23.25 30.01 -4.02
CA GLN A 4 -22.10 30.32 -3.18
C GLN A 4 -21.07 31.14 -3.98
N PRO A 5 -20.70 32.34 -3.52
CA PRO A 5 -19.67 33.13 -4.17
C PRO A 5 -18.31 32.44 -4.11
N LEU A 6 -17.52 32.57 -5.19
CA LEU A 6 -16.17 32.03 -5.23
C LEU A 6 -15.30 32.67 -4.14
N LYS A 7 -14.57 31.82 -3.42
CA LYS A 7 -13.66 32.21 -2.34
C LYS A 7 -12.24 32.37 -2.88
N ARG A 8 -11.39 33.11 -2.15
CA ARG A 8 -9.96 33.10 -2.44
C ARG A 8 -9.37 31.72 -2.18
N CYS A 9 -8.38 31.34 -2.97
CA CYS A 9 -7.52 30.20 -2.71
C CYS A 9 -6.96 30.26 -1.29
N SER A 10 -6.92 29.12 -0.59
CA SER A 10 -6.41 29.03 0.79
C SER A 10 -4.88 29.08 0.93
N TYR A 11 -4.15 29.16 -0.18
CA TYR A 11 -2.69 29.31 -0.15
C TYR A 11 -2.29 30.75 0.19
N PRO A 12 -1.29 30.98 1.06
CA PRO A 12 -0.87 32.33 1.47
C PRO A 12 -0.65 33.26 0.27
N ASN A 13 -1.23 34.44 0.31
CA ASN A 13 -1.11 35.49 -0.71
C ASN A 13 -1.62 35.14 -2.13
N CYS A 14 -2.30 34.01 -2.32
CA CYS A 14 -2.92 33.68 -3.60
C CYS A 14 -4.25 34.43 -3.80
N ARG A 15 -4.43 35.08 -4.96
CA ARG A 15 -5.62 35.88 -5.27
C ARG A 15 -6.65 35.14 -6.15
N GLU A 16 -6.35 33.92 -6.56
CA GLU A 16 -7.18 33.10 -7.43
C GLU A 16 -8.53 32.75 -6.78
N ARG A 17 -9.61 32.71 -7.58
CA ARG A 17 -10.97 32.43 -7.09
C ARG A 17 -11.34 30.96 -7.30
N VAL A 18 -11.78 30.29 -6.25
CA VAL A 18 -12.10 28.86 -6.25
C VAL A 18 -13.44 28.59 -5.55
N LYS A 19 -14.07 27.45 -5.87
CA LYS A 19 -15.28 26.98 -5.16
C LYS A 19 -14.95 26.64 -3.70
N SER A 20 -13.81 25.99 -3.47
CA SER A 20 -13.26 25.69 -2.15
C SER A 20 -11.77 25.34 -2.21
N GLY A 21 -11.05 25.50 -1.09
CA GLY A 21 -9.68 25.01 -0.93
C GLY A 21 -8.61 25.78 -1.72
N ARG A 22 -7.68 25.05 -2.33
CA ARG A 22 -6.54 25.58 -3.10
C ARG A 22 -6.89 25.62 -4.59
N CYS A 23 -6.33 26.55 -5.37
CA CYS A 23 -6.46 26.55 -6.83
C CYS A 23 -5.66 25.40 -7.48
N GLU A 24 -5.93 25.09 -8.75
CA GLU A 24 -5.29 23.95 -9.44
C GLU A 24 -3.76 24.00 -9.41
N GLN A 25 -3.16 25.20 -9.49
CA GLN A 25 -1.71 25.35 -9.39
C GLN A 25 -1.21 24.88 -8.01
N HIS A 26 -1.77 25.42 -6.93
CA HIS A 26 -1.34 25.06 -5.56
C HIS A 26 -1.75 23.63 -5.18
N GLN A 27 -2.79 23.06 -5.79
CA GLN A 27 -3.08 21.63 -5.67
C GLN A 27 -2.00 20.78 -6.35
N ARG A 28 -1.56 21.16 -7.56
CA ARG A 28 -0.48 20.47 -8.29
C ARG A 28 0.85 20.58 -7.56
N GLU A 29 1.19 21.75 -7.04
CA GLU A 29 2.40 21.95 -6.24
C GLU A 29 2.39 21.10 -4.96
N ALA A 30 1.27 21.09 -4.23
CA ALA A 30 1.13 20.26 -3.04
C ALA A 30 1.25 18.77 -3.37
N ARG A 31 0.62 18.31 -4.46
CA ARG A 31 0.75 16.94 -4.94
C ARG A 31 2.19 16.62 -5.32
N ARG A 32 2.88 17.50 -6.06
CA ARG A 32 4.28 17.34 -6.44
C ARG A 32 5.22 17.27 -5.23
N GLN A 33 5.00 18.08 -4.21
CA GLN A 33 5.75 18.01 -2.95
C GLN A 33 5.52 16.68 -2.24
N GLN A 34 4.25 16.24 -2.14
CA GLN A 34 3.90 14.95 -1.54
C GLN A 34 4.49 13.77 -2.32
N ASP A 35 4.42 13.80 -3.66
CA ASP A 35 5.01 12.78 -4.53
C ASP A 35 6.54 12.76 -4.42
N LYS A 36 7.18 13.92 -4.29
CA LYS A 36 8.63 14.02 -4.05
C LYS A 36 9.03 13.42 -2.70
N GLN A 37 8.25 13.67 -1.64
CA GLN A 37 8.46 13.05 -0.33
C GLN A 37 8.22 11.53 -0.36
N ARG A 38 7.25 11.09 -1.15
CA ARG A 38 6.88 9.67 -1.30
C ARG A 38 7.88 8.90 -2.16
N GLY A 39 8.53 9.53 -3.13
CA GLY A 39 9.41 8.89 -4.09
C GLY A 39 8.65 8.12 -5.19
N THR A 40 9.36 7.79 -6.27
CA THR A 40 8.79 7.04 -7.40
C THR A 40 8.38 5.62 -7.01
N ARG A 41 7.52 4.99 -7.82
CA ARG A 41 7.12 3.58 -7.62
C ARG A 41 8.35 2.66 -7.45
N THR A 42 9.37 2.86 -8.27
CA THR A 42 10.63 2.11 -8.24
C THR A 42 11.47 2.45 -7.02
N GLN A 43 11.57 3.73 -6.63
CA GLN A 43 12.29 4.15 -5.42
C GLN A 43 11.66 3.61 -4.12
N ARG A 44 10.34 3.36 -4.12
CA ARG A 44 9.63 2.74 -3.00
C ARG A 44 9.72 1.22 -2.96
N GLY A 45 10.50 0.60 -3.84
CA GLY A 45 10.63 -0.85 -3.89
C GLY A 45 9.41 -1.56 -4.49
N TYR A 46 8.85 -1.01 -5.57
CA TYR A 46 7.89 -1.74 -6.39
C TYR A 46 8.45 -1.84 -7.81
N SER A 47 9.37 -2.79 -7.97
CA SER A 47 9.96 -3.14 -9.26
C SER A 47 8.92 -3.66 -10.27
N ASN A 48 9.29 -3.68 -11.56
CA ASN A 48 8.49 -4.35 -12.60
C ASN A 48 8.27 -5.83 -12.28
N ARG A 49 9.22 -6.44 -11.57
CA ARG A 49 9.16 -7.81 -11.09
C ARG A 49 7.99 -8.03 -10.13
N TRP A 50 7.79 -7.16 -9.14
CA TRP A 50 6.61 -7.22 -8.27
C TRP A 50 5.30 -7.11 -9.07
N GLY A 51 5.28 -6.24 -10.09
CA GLY A 51 4.14 -6.12 -11.00
C GLY A 51 3.78 -7.43 -11.69
N ARG A 52 4.79 -8.15 -12.22
CA ARG A 52 4.60 -9.48 -12.85
C ARG A 52 4.14 -10.53 -11.85
N TYR A 53 4.81 -10.61 -10.69
CA TYR A 53 4.44 -11.53 -9.60
C TYR A 53 3.00 -11.31 -9.15
N ARG A 54 2.61 -10.06 -8.89
CA ARG A 54 1.25 -9.69 -8.46
C ARG A 54 0.19 -10.20 -9.43
N LEU A 55 0.41 -10.07 -10.73
CA LEU A 55 -0.53 -10.55 -11.75
C LEU A 55 -0.65 -12.08 -11.73
N GLN A 56 0.46 -12.80 -11.59
CA GLN A 56 0.45 -14.26 -11.47
C GLN A 56 -0.25 -14.72 -10.19
N TYR A 57 0.09 -14.09 -9.05
CA TYR A 57 -0.48 -14.43 -7.76
C TYR A 57 -2.00 -14.21 -7.73
N LEU A 58 -2.52 -13.10 -8.28
CA LEU A 58 -3.97 -12.85 -8.33
C LEU A 58 -4.71 -13.78 -9.31
N LYS A 59 -4.04 -14.31 -10.33
CA LYS A 59 -4.62 -15.34 -11.19
C LYS A 59 -4.78 -16.67 -10.44
N ALA A 60 -3.78 -17.04 -9.64
CA ALA A 60 -3.82 -18.25 -8.81
C ALA A 60 -4.75 -18.10 -7.60
N ASN A 61 -4.84 -16.90 -7.04
CA ASN A 61 -5.63 -16.57 -5.85
C ASN A 61 -6.68 -15.49 -6.18
N PRO A 62 -7.74 -15.83 -6.95
CA PRO A 62 -8.69 -14.85 -7.46
C PRO A 62 -9.66 -14.32 -6.40
N LEU A 63 -9.76 -14.96 -5.23
CA LEU A 63 -10.70 -14.61 -4.17
C LEU A 63 -10.01 -13.96 -2.98
N CYS A 64 -10.74 -13.08 -2.29
CA CYS A 64 -10.31 -12.44 -1.06
C CYS A 64 -10.33 -13.46 0.09
N VAL A 65 -9.17 -13.71 0.71
CA VAL A 65 -9.06 -14.70 1.79
C VAL A 65 -9.91 -14.36 3.02
N HIS A 66 -10.02 -13.07 3.37
CA HIS A 66 -10.86 -12.64 4.50
C HIS A 66 -12.36 -12.82 4.23
N CYS A 67 -12.80 -12.57 2.99
CA CYS A 67 -14.19 -12.78 2.63
C CYS A 67 -14.50 -14.27 2.55
N LEU A 68 -13.58 -15.07 2.00
CA LEU A 68 -13.75 -16.51 1.89
C LEU A 68 -13.87 -17.20 3.25
N GLN A 69 -13.14 -16.72 4.28
CA GLN A 69 -13.30 -17.17 5.66
C GLN A 69 -14.70 -16.91 6.25
N GLN A 70 -15.49 -16.05 5.61
CA GLN A 70 -16.87 -15.73 5.97
C GLN A 70 -17.88 -16.30 4.97
N ASP A 71 -17.46 -17.24 4.11
CA ASP A 71 -18.25 -17.81 3.02
C ASP A 71 -18.75 -16.76 1.99
N ILE A 72 -18.03 -15.63 1.86
CA ILE A 72 -18.31 -14.57 0.89
C ILE A 72 -17.30 -14.64 -0.26
N TYR A 73 -17.80 -14.82 -1.47
CA TYR A 73 -16.99 -14.89 -2.70
C TYR A 73 -16.77 -13.51 -3.30
N ALA A 74 -15.78 -12.77 -2.78
CA ALA A 74 -15.36 -11.50 -3.32
C ALA A 74 -14.06 -11.63 -4.13
N SER A 75 -13.98 -10.99 -5.29
CA SER A 75 -12.74 -10.96 -6.10
C SER A 75 -11.62 -10.22 -5.37
N ALA A 76 -10.44 -10.83 -5.33
CA ALA A 76 -9.23 -10.16 -4.86
C ALA A 76 -8.68 -9.23 -5.93
N THR A 77 -8.30 -8.02 -5.50
CA THR A 77 -7.68 -7.02 -6.37
C THR A 77 -6.32 -6.58 -5.85
N ILE A 78 -5.93 -6.99 -4.65
CA ILE A 78 -4.69 -6.59 -4.00
C ILE A 78 -3.97 -7.85 -3.49
N VAL A 79 -2.65 -7.86 -3.69
CA VAL A 79 -1.75 -8.77 -2.97
C VAL A 79 -1.14 -7.95 -1.85
N ASP A 80 -1.41 -8.39 -0.63
CA ASP A 80 -1.04 -7.68 0.59
C ASP A 80 -0.08 -8.52 1.43
N HIS A 81 0.77 -7.86 2.21
CA HIS A 81 1.70 -8.53 3.11
C HIS A 81 1.03 -8.78 4.47
N ILE A 82 0.97 -10.04 4.92
CA ILE A 82 0.37 -10.43 6.21
C ILE A 82 1.11 -9.74 7.37
N ILE A 83 2.43 -9.84 7.36
CA ILE A 83 3.35 -9.09 8.22
C ILE A 83 3.80 -7.85 7.44
N PRO A 84 3.44 -6.63 7.90
CA PRO A 84 3.75 -5.40 7.17
C PRO A 84 5.26 -5.19 6.98
N ILE A 85 5.63 -4.78 5.79
CA ILE A 85 7.01 -4.56 5.34
C ILE A 85 7.40 -3.08 5.28
N GLN A 86 8.71 -2.81 5.20
CA GLN A 86 9.28 -1.48 4.97
C GLN A 86 9.96 -1.37 3.58
N GLY A 87 9.31 -1.90 2.54
CA GLY A 87 9.79 -1.85 1.14
C GLY A 87 10.42 -3.15 0.64
N GLU A 88 10.87 -3.17 -0.62
CA GLU A 88 11.41 -4.36 -1.31
C GLU A 88 12.68 -4.95 -0.69
N ALA A 89 13.45 -4.10 0.01
CA ALA A 89 14.64 -4.51 0.73
C ALA A 89 14.33 -5.20 2.07
N ASP A 90 13.07 -5.35 2.45
CA ASP A 90 12.66 -6.12 3.62
C ASP A 90 12.79 -7.63 3.34
N VAL A 91 13.27 -8.41 4.31
CA VAL A 91 13.39 -9.87 4.18
C VAL A 91 12.03 -10.54 3.99
N LEU A 92 10.97 -9.94 4.53
CA LEU A 92 9.59 -10.43 4.42
C LEU A 92 8.88 -9.98 3.13
N PHE A 93 9.56 -9.30 2.20
CA PHE A 93 8.90 -8.82 0.97
C PHE A 93 8.47 -9.93 0.03
N TRP A 94 9.37 -10.90 -0.17
CA TRP A 94 9.28 -11.95 -1.19
C TRP A 94 8.76 -13.31 -0.74
N PRO A 95 8.85 -13.73 0.54
CA PRO A 95 8.33 -15.02 0.96
C PRO A 95 6.83 -15.13 0.70
N GLU A 96 6.43 -16.18 -0.03
CA GLU A 96 5.04 -16.41 -0.42
C GLU A 96 4.12 -16.57 0.79
N PHE A 97 4.61 -17.16 1.89
CA PHE A 97 3.85 -17.28 3.14
C PHE A 97 3.41 -15.94 3.71
N ASN A 98 4.06 -14.84 3.31
CA ASN A 98 3.73 -13.50 3.77
C ASN A 98 2.77 -12.77 2.83
N HIS A 99 2.31 -13.38 1.74
CA HIS A 99 1.35 -12.78 0.82
C HIS A 99 -0.06 -13.32 1.03
N GLN A 100 -1.04 -12.45 0.82
CA GLN A 100 -2.46 -12.83 0.81
C GLN A 100 -3.24 -12.02 -0.23
N SER A 101 -4.25 -12.64 -0.84
CA SER A 101 -5.15 -12.00 -1.79
C SER A 101 -6.33 -11.33 -1.07
N LEU A 102 -6.49 -10.01 -1.23
CA LEU A 102 -7.55 -9.24 -0.58
C LEU A 102 -8.34 -8.40 -1.58
N CYS A 103 -9.63 -8.19 -1.27
CA CYS A 103 -10.43 -7.13 -1.87
C CYS A 103 -10.10 -5.78 -1.21
N GLN A 104 -10.41 -4.66 -1.90
CA GLN A 104 -10.12 -3.31 -1.39
C GLN A 104 -10.70 -3.02 0.01
N PRO A 105 -11.96 -3.39 0.32
CA PRO A 105 -12.51 -3.15 1.67
C PRO A 105 -11.76 -3.90 2.77
N CYS A 106 -11.43 -5.17 2.56
CA CYS A 106 -10.72 -5.98 3.54
C CYS A 106 -9.29 -5.52 3.74
N HIS A 107 -8.61 -5.13 2.66
CA HIS A 107 -7.28 -4.50 2.74
C HIS A 107 -7.32 -3.22 3.58
N ASN A 108 -8.24 -2.30 3.30
CA ASN A 108 -8.36 -1.05 4.05
C ASN A 108 -8.62 -1.30 5.54
N ARG A 109 -9.49 -2.27 5.87
CA ARG A 109 -9.77 -2.66 7.25
C ARG A 109 -8.51 -3.18 7.94
N LYS A 110 -7.76 -4.08 7.29
CA LYS A 110 -6.49 -4.61 7.81
C LYS A 110 -5.47 -3.50 8.08
N THR A 111 -5.30 -2.57 7.14
CA THR A 111 -4.36 -1.45 7.29
C THR A 111 -4.64 -0.60 8.53
N VAL A 112 -5.92 -0.39 8.85
CA VAL A 112 -6.32 0.44 9.99
C VAL A 112 -6.32 -0.34 11.30
N GLN A 113 -6.82 -1.58 11.30
CA GLN A 113 -7.11 -2.31 12.54
C GLN A 113 -5.99 -3.29 12.93
N THR A 114 -5.47 -4.05 11.95
CA THR A 114 -4.57 -5.18 12.21
C THR A 114 -3.11 -4.77 12.08
N ASP A 115 -2.75 -4.00 11.05
CA ASP A 115 -1.37 -3.63 10.77
C ASP A 115 -0.65 -2.93 11.93
N PRO A 116 -1.27 -1.99 12.69
CA PRO A 116 -0.61 -1.37 13.83
C PRO A 116 -0.22 -2.38 14.90
N ILE A 117 -1.10 -3.36 15.17
CA ILE A 117 -0.87 -4.42 16.14
C ILE A 117 0.24 -5.35 15.64
N THR A 118 0.17 -5.78 14.38
CA THR A 118 1.19 -6.67 13.78
C THR A 118 2.57 -5.99 13.75
N LYS A 119 2.63 -4.68 13.46
CA LYS A 119 3.87 -3.89 13.54
C LYS A 119 4.42 -3.83 14.96
N ALA A 120 3.56 -3.62 15.96
CA ALA A 120 3.98 -3.65 17.36
C ALA A 120 4.54 -5.02 17.76
N LYS A 121 3.87 -6.12 17.36
CA LYS A 121 4.34 -7.50 17.57
C LYS A 121 5.68 -7.77 16.88
N ARG A 122 5.86 -7.29 15.65
CA ARG A 122 7.13 -7.38 14.92
C ARG A 122 8.26 -6.67 15.67
N LYS A 123 7.99 -5.45 16.18
CA LYS A 123 8.95 -4.69 16.99
C LYS A 123 9.32 -5.41 18.30
N GLN A 124 8.39 -6.17 18.87
CA GLN A 124 8.61 -7.01 20.06
C GLN A 124 9.38 -8.31 19.75
N GLY A 125 9.73 -8.57 18.48
CA GLY A 125 10.49 -9.75 18.09
C GLY A 125 9.67 -11.02 17.89
N ILE A 126 8.33 -10.95 17.95
CA ILE A 126 7.44 -12.12 17.82
C ILE A 126 7.63 -12.86 16.48
N TYR A 127 8.09 -12.18 15.43
CA TYR A 127 8.30 -12.76 14.10
C TYR A 127 9.77 -13.05 13.77
N GLN A 128 10.69 -12.98 14.73
CA GLN A 128 12.14 -13.14 14.49
C GLN A 128 12.49 -14.44 13.77
N GLU A 129 11.89 -15.57 14.14
CA GLU A 129 12.15 -16.86 13.49
C GLU A 129 11.74 -16.84 12.00
N ARG A 130 10.55 -16.28 11.70
CA ARG A 130 10.07 -16.15 10.32
C ARG A 130 10.93 -15.20 9.51
N GLU A 131 11.43 -14.12 10.11
CA GLU A 131 12.37 -13.21 9.47
C GLU A 131 13.71 -13.90 9.18
N ALA A 132 14.21 -14.71 10.11
CA ALA A 132 15.43 -15.48 9.92
C ALA A 132 15.27 -16.55 8.83
N GLU A 133 14.13 -17.24 8.77
CA GLU A 133 13.80 -18.16 7.68
C GLU A 133 13.71 -17.45 6.34
N ALA A 134 12.97 -16.34 6.27
CA ALA A 134 12.87 -15.52 5.08
C ALA A 134 14.24 -15.01 4.59
N ALA A 135 15.14 -14.66 5.51
CA ALA A 135 16.49 -14.24 5.19
C ALA A 135 17.34 -15.35 4.55
N LYS A 136 17.14 -16.63 4.93
CA LYS A 136 17.84 -17.78 4.33
C LYS A 136 17.45 -18.00 2.87
N HIS A 137 16.18 -17.78 2.53
CA HIS A 137 15.65 -18.01 1.19
C HIS A 137 15.83 -16.82 0.23
N ARG A 138 16.46 -15.73 0.68
CA ARG A 138 16.66 -14.52 -0.11
C ARG A 138 17.51 -14.73 -1.36
N GLY A 139 18.32 -15.79 -1.41
CA GLY A 139 19.14 -16.14 -2.57
C GLY A 139 18.36 -16.76 -3.75
N TRP A 140 17.18 -17.35 -3.53
CA TRP A 140 16.50 -18.14 -4.57
C TRP A 140 15.68 -17.30 -5.56
N LEU A 141 15.33 -16.07 -5.17
CA LEU A 141 14.62 -15.13 -6.03
C LEU A 141 15.59 -14.15 -6.73
N VAL A 142 16.87 -14.06 -6.40
CA VAL A 142 17.78 -13.04 -6.99
C VAL A 142 18.49 -13.53 -8.27
N ALA A 143 18.26 -14.77 -8.71
CA ALA A 143 18.77 -15.27 -9.98
C ALA A 143 17.95 -14.69 -11.16
N GLU A 144 18.53 -13.65 -11.76
CA GLU A 144 18.40 -13.07 -13.12
C GLU A 144 17.03 -13.03 -13.82
#